data_AF-A0AAP3ANL8-F1
#
_entry.id   AF-A0AAP3ANL8-F1
#
_cell.length_a   1.000
_cell.length_b   1.000
_cell.length_c   1.000
_cell.angle_alpha   90.00
_cell.angle_beta   90.00
_cell.angle_gamma   90.00
#
_symmetry.space_group_name_H-M   'P 1'
#
loop_
_entity.id
_entity.type
_entity.pdbx_description
1 polymer ?
#
loop_
_entity_poly.entity_id
_entity_poly.type
_entity_poly.pdbx_seq_one_letter_code
_entity_poly.pdbx_strand_id
1 'polypeptide(L)' 'METATNKSVGFISLLTLLFITLKLTKHIDWSWWLVLSPMLILFGLGIIIVLAVIFISKSKNRR' A
#
# COMPACT_ATOMS: atom_id res chain seq x y z
N MET A 1 -0.49 -16.88 -34.85
CA MET A 1 -1.53 -15.99 -34.29
C MET A 1 -0.90 -15.27 -33.11
N GLU A 2 -0.55 -14.01 -33.28
CA GLU A 2 0.04 -13.22 -32.19
C GLU A 2 -1.09 -12.71 -31.31
N THR A 3 -1.32 -13.34 -30.17
CA THR A 3 -2.24 -12.83 -29.16
C THR A 3 -1.61 -11.58 -28.57
N ALA A 4 -1.99 -10.41 -29.07
CA ALA A 4 -1.67 -9.14 -28.44
C ALA A 4 -2.30 -9.14 -27.03
N THR A 5 -1.52 -9.58 -26.04
CA THR A 5 -1.82 -9.37 -24.63
C THR A 5 -1.75 -7.87 -24.39
N ASN A 6 -2.91 -7.22 -24.45
CA ASN A 6 -3.08 -5.86 -24.01
C ASN A 6 -2.82 -5.85 -22.50
N LYS A 7 -1.59 -5.49 -22.13
CA LYS A 7 -1.16 -5.34 -20.74
C LYS A 7 -1.84 -4.07 -20.22
N SER A 8 -3.02 -4.22 -19.64
CA SER A 8 -3.70 -3.17 -18.91
C SER A 8 -2.78 -2.71 -17.78
N VAL A 9 -2.12 -1.57 -17.98
CA VAL A 9 -1.29 -0.94 -16.96
C VAL A 9 -2.22 -0.66 -15.79
N GLY A 10 -2.01 -1.38 -14.68
CA GLY A 10 -2.87 -1.25 -13.51
C GLY A 10 -2.88 0.21 -13.05
N PHE A 11 -4.06 0.76 -12.79
CA PHE A 11 -4.27 2.13 -12.30
C PHE A 11 -3.32 2.50 -11.14
N ILE A 12 -2.99 1.51 -10.29
CA ILE A 12 -2.03 1.62 -9.19
C ILE A 12 -0.63 2.06 -9.67
N SER A 13 -0.16 1.59 -10.82
CA SER A 13 1.16 1.94 -11.38
C SER A 13 1.18 3.40 -11.85
N LEU A 14 0.12 3.86 -12.49
CA LEU A 14 -0.03 5.27 -12.90
C LEU A 14 -0.14 6.20 -11.70
N LEU A 15 -0.91 5.81 -10.67
CA LEU A 15 -1.02 6.57 -9.43
C LEU A 15 0.33 6.66 -8.70
N THR A 16 1.08 5.55 -8.65
CA THR A 16 2.44 5.50 -8.07
C THR A 16 3.39 6.43 -8.84
N LEU A 17 3.38 6.37 -10.17
CA LEU A 17 4.21 7.23 -11.02
C LEU A 17 3.83 8.72 -10.92
N LEU A 18 2.53 9.03 -10.80
CA LEU A 18 2.03 10.39 -10.60
C LEU A 18 2.53 10.99 -9.27
N PHE A 19 2.44 10.23 -8.17
CA PHE A 19 2.96 10.67 -6.87
C PHE A 19 4.49 10.88 -6.87
N ILE A 20 5.24 10.00 -7.56
CA ILE A 20 6.69 10.15 -7.74
C ILE A 20 7.00 11.43 -8.53
N THR A 21 6.27 11.66 -9.62
CA THR A 21 6.46 12.84 -10.48
C THR A 21 6.17 14.13 -9.72
N LEU A 22 5.02 14.26 -9.03
CA LEU A 22 4.69 15.47 -8.25
C LEU A 22 5.75 15.79 -7.18
N LYS A 23 6.36 14.76 -6.60
CA LYS A 23 7.43 14.93 -5.61
C LYS A 23 8.74 15.43 -6.24
N LEU A 24 9.13 14.89 -7.40
CA LEU A 24 10.32 15.37 -8.12
C LEU A 24 10.13 16.79 -8.65
N THR A 25 8.93 17.15 -9.10
CA THR A 25 8.60 18.50 -9.56
C THR A 25 8.47 19.50 -8.41
N LYS A 26 8.75 19.10 -7.16
CA LYS A 26 8.71 19.93 -5.94
C LYS A 26 7.40 20.70 -5.73
N HIS A 27 6.30 20.22 -6.31
CA HIS A 27 4.97 20.79 -6.05
C HIS A 27 4.43 20.44 -4.66
N ILE A 28 5.04 19.42 -4.01
CA ILE A 28 4.66 18.98 -2.68
C ILE A 28 5.93 18.62 -1.88
N ASP A 29 6.18 19.29 -0.76
CA ASP A 29 7.28 19.00 0.19
C ASP A 29 7.04 17.75 1.06
N TRP A 30 6.01 16.98 0.78
CA TRP A 30 5.49 15.99 1.72
C TRP A 30 6.37 14.74 1.82
N SER A 31 6.26 14.06 2.95
CA SER A 31 7.04 12.86 3.26
C SER A 31 6.78 11.73 2.26
N TRP A 32 7.84 10.97 1.92
CA TRP A 32 7.76 9.77 1.05
C TRP A 32 6.75 8.73 1.56
N TRP A 33 6.44 8.78 2.86
CA TRP A 33 5.38 8.01 3.50
C TRP A 33 4.00 8.16 2.84
N LEU A 34 3.67 9.29 2.20
CA LEU A 34 2.38 9.43 1.53
C LEU A 34 2.35 9.02 0.07
N VAL A 35 3.52 9.02 -0.58
CA VAL A 35 3.72 8.35 -1.87
C VAL A 35 3.51 6.84 -1.73
N LEU A 36 3.92 6.25 -0.59
CA LEU A 36 3.65 4.86 -0.22
C LEU A 36 2.35 4.66 0.58
N SER A 37 1.58 5.71 0.88
CA SER A 37 0.34 5.60 1.68
C SER A 37 -0.61 4.51 1.17
N PRO A 38 -0.84 4.36 -0.15
CA PRO A 38 -1.68 3.26 -0.64
C PRO A 38 -1.20 1.88 -0.17
N MET A 39 0.12 1.66 -0.11
CA MET A 39 0.74 0.41 0.31
C MET A 39 0.80 0.29 1.85
N LEU A 40 1.07 1.41 2.55
CA LEU A 40 1.17 1.49 4.00
C LEU A 40 -0.17 1.36 4.71
N ILE A 41 -1.26 1.84 4.11
CA ILE A 41 -2.62 1.64 4.62
C ILE A 41 -2.95 0.15 4.63
N LEU A 42 -2.68 -0.56 3.53
CA LEU A 42 -2.87 -2.01 3.47
C LEU A 42 -1.98 -2.75 4.47
N PHE A 43 -0.70 -2.39 4.55
CA PHE A 43 0.27 -3.03 5.45
C PHE A 43 -0.04 -2.76 6.93
N GLY A 44 -0.37 -1.51 7.27
CA GLY A 44 -0.76 -1.09 8.61
C GLY A 44 -2.05 -1.74 9.07
N LEU A 45 -3.06 -1.83 8.20
CA LEU A 45 -4.30 -2.52 8.49
C LEU A 45 -4.05 -4.03 8.75
N GLY A 46 -3.20 -4.66 7.93
CA GLY A 46 -2.79 -6.05 8.13
C GLY A 46 -2.08 -6.27 9.47
N ILE A 47 -1.14 -5.40 9.84
CA ILE A 47 -0.43 -5.46 11.13
C ILE A 47 -1.41 -5.35 12.30
N ILE A 48 -2.34 -4.39 12.25
CA ILE A 48 -3.34 -4.20 13.32
C ILE A 48 -4.21 -5.46 13.49
N ILE A 49 -4.66 -6.07 12.38
CA ILE A 49 -5.46 -7.30 12.42
C ILE A 49 -4.66 -8.44 13.05
N VAL A 50 -3.41 -8.64 12.65
CA VAL A 50 -2.54 -9.70 13.19
C VAL A 50 -2.30 -9.50 14.70
N LEU A 51 -2.01 -8.26 15.13
CA LEU A 51 -1.87 -7.91 16.54
C LEU A 51 -3.16 -8.19 17.34
N ALA A 52 -4.32 -7.82 16.80
CA ALA A 52 -5.60 -8.09 17.43
C ALA A 52 -5.85 -9.59 17.60
N VAL A 53 -5.59 -10.39 16.56
CA VAL A 53 -5.73 -11.87 16.61
C VAL A 53 -4.78 -12.48 17.64
N ILE A 54 -3.52 -12.07 17.66
CA ILE A 54 -2.53 -12.54 18.64
C ILE A 54 -2.97 -12.17 20.06
N PHE A 55 -3.46 -10.95 20.27
CA PHE A 55 -3.90 -10.48 21.58
C PHE A 55 -5.13 -11.26 22.08
N ILE A 56 -6.11 -11.50 21.21
CA ILE A 56 -7.30 -12.30 21.50
C ILE A 56 -6.91 -13.76 21.80
N SER A 57 -6.04 -14.34 20.98
CA SER A 57 -5.55 -15.72 21.16
C SER A 57 -4.78 -15.89 22.47
N LYS A 58 -3.89 -14.94 22.77
CA LYS A 58 -3.14 -14.90 24.03
C LYS A 58 -4.05 -14.73 25.24
N SER A 59 -5.11 -13.92 25.13
CA SER A 59 -6.12 -13.74 26.18
C SER A 59 -6.91 -15.03 26.43
N LYS A 60 -7.30 -15.73 25.37
CA LYS A 60 -8.06 -16.98 25.46
C LYS A 60 -7.24 -18.14 26.02
N ASN A 61 -5.97 -18.28 25.65
CA ASN A 61 -5.09 -19.38 26.10
C ASN A 61 -4.55 -19.20 27.53
N ARG A 62 -4.79 -18.04 28.15
CA ARG A 62 -4.39 -17.75 29.54
C ARG A 62 -5.52 -17.97 30.55
N ARG A 63 -6.72 -18.36 30.10
CA ARG A 63 -7.82 -18.85 30.95
C ARG A 63 -7.89 -20.36 30.84
#